data_AF-A0A966SF71-F1
#
_entry.id   AF-A0A966SF71-F1
#
_cell.length_a   1.000
_cell.length_b   1.000
_cell.length_c   1.000
_cell.angle_alpha   90.00
_cell.angle_beta   90.00
_cell.angle_gamma   90.00
#
_symmetry.space_group_name_H-M   'P 1'
#
loop_
_entity.id
_entity.type
_entity.pdbx_description
1 polymer ?
#
loop_
_entity_poly.entity_id
_entity_poly.type
_entity_poly.pdbx_seq_one_letter_code
_entity_poly.pdbx_strand_id
1 'polypeptide(L)'
;MSRHGRYLPEHELEPAEEERPSKSARKRAAHAAQALGEQLISLKESDLSRLPLPETLLEAVRAARRIKARGGLARQKQYIGKLMRDLDTAQIEEALANLR
;
A
#
# COMPACT_ATOMS: atom_id res chain seq x y z
N MET A 1 -41.97 -13.39 49.30
CA MET A 1 -41.57 -13.88 47.95
C MET A 1 -41.40 -12.68 47.03
N SER A 2 -40.40 -12.75 46.15
CA SER A 2 -40.22 -11.90 44.97
C SER A 2 -39.81 -10.43 45.18
N ARG A 3 -38.49 -10.22 45.23
CA ARG A 3 -37.87 -9.17 44.40
C ARG A 3 -36.78 -9.83 43.57
N HIS A 4 -37.22 -10.66 42.64
CA HIS A 4 -36.37 -11.14 41.55
C HIS A 4 -36.16 -10.00 40.56
N GLY A 5 -34.94 -9.92 40.03
CA GLY A 5 -34.62 -9.02 38.93
C GLY A 5 -33.69 -7.89 39.35
N ARG A 6 -32.45 -8.24 39.72
CA ARG A 6 -31.32 -7.35 39.43
C ARG A 6 -31.43 -6.99 37.95
N TYR A 7 -31.77 -5.75 37.65
CA TYR A 7 -31.53 -5.22 36.31
C TYR A 7 -30.01 -5.08 36.18
N LEU A 8 -29.37 -6.13 35.67
CA LEU A 8 -28.04 -6.02 35.11
C LEU A 8 -28.22 -5.24 33.82
N PRO A 9 -27.63 -4.04 33.66
CA PRO A 9 -27.58 -3.44 32.34
C PRO A 9 -26.85 -4.45 31.46
N GLU A 10 -27.56 -4.96 30.47
CA GLU A 10 -26.97 -5.70 29.37
C GLU A 10 -25.95 -4.73 28.77
N HIS A 11 -24.67 -4.95 29.10
CA HIS A 11 -23.58 -4.27 28.42
C HIS A 11 -23.67 -4.78 26.99
N GLU A 12 -24.46 -4.08 26.19
CA GLU A 12 -24.49 -4.17 24.75
C GLU A 12 -23.04 -3.97 24.34
N LEU A 13 -22.39 -5.09 24.03
CA LEU A 13 -21.04 -5.09 23.52
C LEU A 13 -21.13 -4.39 22.18
N GLU A 14 -20.88 -3.08 22.18
CA GLU A 14 -20.67 -2.33 20.96
C GLU A 14 -19.63 -3.12 20.15
N PRO A 15 -19.94 -3.54 18.92
CA PRO A 15 -19.02 -4.32 18.12
C PRO A 15 -17.74 -3.49 17.99
N ALA A 16 -16.61 -4.11 18.34
CA ALA A 16 -15.29 -3.48 18.32
C ALA A 16 -15.17 -2.61 17.08
N GLU A 17 -15.01 -1.30 17.26
CA GLU A 17 -14.69 -0.40 16.16
C GLU A 17 -13.41 -0.95 15.52
N GLU A 18 -13.54 -1.62 14.37
CA GLU A 18 -12.39 -1.94 13.53
C GLU A 18 -11.67 -0.63 13.28
N GLU A 19 -10.52 -0.50 13.94
CA GLU A 19 -9.81 0.73 14.21
C GLU A 19 -9.42 1.39 12.89
N ARG A 20 -10.33 2.24 12.37
CA ARG A 20 -10.19 2.82 11.04
C ARG A 20 -8.88 3.61 11.05
N PRO A 21 -7.93 3.34 10.15
CA PRO A 21 -6.58 3.87 10.28
C PRO A 21 -6.62 5.39 10.30
N SER A 22 -5.92 5.97 11.27
CA SER A 22 -5.87 7.42 11.45
C SER A 22 -5.42 8.13 10.17
N LYS A 23 -5.81 9.40 10.01
CA LYS A 23 -5.37 10.24 8.87
C LYS A 23 -3.84 10.22 8.70
N SER A 24 -3.10 10.21 9.80
CA SER A 24 -1.63 10.15 9.81
C SER A 24 -1.10 8.80 9.33
N ALA A 25 -1.70 7.69 9.77
CA ALA A 25 -1.33 6.35 9.32
C ALA A 25 -1.55 6.17 7.81
N ARG A 26 -2.71 6.59 7.29
CA ARG A 26 -3.00 6.58 5.84
C ARG A 26 -2.00 7.39 5.03
N LYS A 27 -1.60 8.56 5.53
CA LYS A 27 -0.58 9.39 4.89
C LYS A 27 0.77 8.67 4.84
N ARG A 28 1.21 8.06 5.95
CA ARG A 28 2.47 7.30 5.99
C ARG A 28 2.46 6.12 5.03
N ALA A 29 1.38 5.33 5.01
CA ALA A 29 1.24 4.21 4.08
C ALA A 29 1.30 4.68 2.61
N ALA A 30 0.62 5.79 2.28
CA ALA A 30 0.70 6.36 0.94
C ALA A 30 2.12 6.81 0.56
N HIS A 31 2.88 7.40 1.50
CA HIS A 31 4.28 7.77 1.26
C HIS A 31 5.18 6.54 1.11
N ALA A 32 4.97 5.48 1.90
CA ALA A 32 5.70 4.23 1.78
C ALA A 32 5.49 3.57 0.42
N ALA A 33 4.22 3.44 -0.02
CA ALA A 33 3.88 2.90 -1.34
C ALA A 33 4.49 3.71 -2.48
N GLN A 34 4.47 5.05 -2.37
CA GLN A 34 5.12 5.95 -3.33
C GLN A 34 6.64 5.71 -3.38
N ALA A 35 7.30 5.65 -2.23
CA ALA A 35 8.75 5.44 -2.14
C ALA A 35 9.16 4.08 -2.71
N LEU A 36 8.38 3.03 -2.42
CA LEU A 36 8.61 1.69 -2.96
C LEU A 36 8.48 1.67 -4.48
N GLY A 37 7.43 2.29 -5.02
CA GLY A 37 7.26 2.45 -6.46
C GLY A 37 8.40 3.22 -7.13
N GLU A 38 8.96 4.24 -6.46
CA GLU A 38 10.13 4.96 -6.97
C GLU A 38 11.41 4.11 -6.96
N GLN A 39 11.59 3.23 -5.96
CA GLN A 39 12.70 2.28 -5.95
C GLN A 39 12.61 1.34 -7.15
N LEU A 40 11.42 0.83 -7.50
CA LEU A 40 11.24 -0.04 -8.67
C LEU A 40 11.76 0.60 -9.97
N ILE A 41 11.56 1.91 -10.15
CA ILE A 41 12.06 2.65 -11.32
C ILE A 41 13.58 2.58 -11.43
N SER A 42 14.30 2.54 -10.30
CA SER A 42 15.78 2.50 -10.25
C SER A 42 16.42 1.11 -10.38
N LEU A 43 15.65 0.02 -10.32
CA LEU A 43 16.20 -1.35 -10.41
C LEU A 43 16.74 -1.71 -11.79
N LYS A 44 17.46 -2.82 -11.94
CA LYS A 44 17.76 -3.35 -13.29
C LYS A 44 16.52 -4.05 -13.86
N GLU A 45 16.47 -4.19 -15.19
CA GLU A 45 15.36 -4.90 -15.84
C GLU A 45 15.29 -6.38 -15.40
N SER A 46 16.45 -7.01 -15.21
CA SER A 46 16.58 -8.39 -14.71
C SER A 46 16.00 -8.57 -13.31
N ASP A 47 16.06 -7.52 -12.49
CA ASP A 47 15.59 -7.54 -11.11
C ASP A 47 14.08 -7.35 -11.08
N LEU A 48 13.57 -6.37 -11.85
CA LEU A 48 12.15 -6.14 -12.04
C LEU A 48 11.40 -7.37 -12.55
N SER A 49 11.96 -8.10 -13.52
CA SER A 49 11.31 -9.28 -14.09
C SER A 49 11.23 -10.48 -13.14
N ARG A 50 11.97 -10.45 -12.01
CA ARG A 50 11.93 -11.48 -10.97
C ARG A 50 10.92 -11.17 -9.86
N LEU A 51 10.44 -9.93 -9.79
CA LEU A 51 9.48 -9.51 -8.78
C LEU A 51 8.06 -9.91 -9.19
N PRO A 52 7.19 -10.28 -8.23
CA PRO A 52 5.79 -10.61 -8.49
C PRO A 52 4.97 -9.32 -8.73
N LEU A 53 5.21 -8.65 -9.86
CA LEU A 53 4.54 -7.41 -10.23
C LEU A 53 3.42 -7.66 -11.24
N PRO A 54 2.24 -7.05 -11.07
CA PRO A 54 1.24 -7.02 -12.13
C PRO A 54 1.79 -6.33 -13.39
N GLU A 55 1.35 -6.77 -14.57
CA GLU A 55 1.80 -6.21 -15.84
C GLU A 55 1.59 -4.70 -15.91
N THR A 56 0.45 -4.20 -15.40
CA THR A 56 0.14 -2.76 -15.37
C THR A 56 1.17 -1.94 -14.61
N LEU A 57 1.70 -2.47 -13.51
CA LEU A 57 2.74 -1.82 -12.71
C LEU A 57 4.09 -1.89 -13.44
N LEU A 58 4.41 -3.03 -14.04
CA LEU A 58 5.65 -3.22 -14.80
C LEU A 58 5.72 -2.27 -16.00
N GLU A 59 4.64 -2.18 -16.78
CA GLU A 59 4.50 -1.22 -17.88
C GLU A 59 4.62 0.23 -17.39
N ALA A 60 3.97 0.57 -16.27
CA ALA A 60 4.04 1.90 -15.71
C ALA A 60 5.48 2.28 -15.30
N VAL A 61 6.22 1.35 -14.70
CA VAL A 61 7.63 1.52 -14.34
C VAL A 61 8.52 1.69 -15.58
N ARG A 62 8.34 0.85 -16.60
CA ARG A 62 9.06 0.96 -17.88
C ARG A 62 8.77 2.28 -18.60
N ALA A 63 7.52 2.73 -18.57
CA ALA A 63 7.12 4.03 -19.12
C ALA A 63 7.81 5.18 -18.38
N ALA A 64 7.87 5.13 -17.04
CA ALA A 64 8.54 6.15 -16.23
C ALA A 64 10.00 6.36 -16.64
N ARG A 65 10.73 5.28 -16.94
CA ARG A 65 12.13 5.33 -17.40
C ARG A 65 12.34 6.05 -18.73
N ARG A 66 11.32 6.07 -19.59
CA ARG A 66 11.39 6.70 -20.93
C ARG A 66 11.01 8.19 -20.89
N ILE A 67 10.32 8.65 -19.83
CA ILE A 67 9.86 10.04 -19.73
C ILE A 67 11.02 10.96 -19.37
N LYS A 68 11.37 11.87 -20.28
CA LYS A 68 12.41 12.90 -20.06
C LYS A 68 11.89 14.15 -19.34
N ALA A 69 10.61 14.48 -19.52
CA ALA A 69 10.03 15.69 -18.95
C ALA A 69 9.73 15.52 -17.46
N ARG A 70 10.25 16.44 -16.61
CA ARG A 70 10.08 16.39 -15.14
C ARG A 70 8.62 16.28 -14.71
N GLY A 71 7.73 17.05 -15.34
CA GLY A 71 6.29 17.02 -15.04
C GLY A 71 5.62 15.70 -15.43
N GLY A 72 5.99 15.13 -16.58
CA GLY A 72 5.50 13.81 -16.99
C GLY A 72 5.97 12.71 -16.05
N LEU A 73 7.26 12.75 -15.67
CA LEU A 73 7.83 11.78 -14.73
C LEU A 73 7.16 11.88 -13.36
N ALA A 74 6.91 13.09 -12.86
CA ALA A 74 6.20 13.30 -11.59
C ALA A 74 4.79 12.69 -11.63
N ARG A 75 4.03 12.91 -12.71
CA ARG A 75 2.69 12.32 -12.87
C ARG A 75 2.75 10.80 -12.96
N GLN A 76 3.72 10.24 -13.69
CA GLN A 76 3.89 8.80 -13.81
C GLN A 76 4.27 8.16 -12.47
N LYS A 77 5.14 8.80 -11.68
CA LYS A 77 5.47 8.37 -10.31
C LYS A 77 4.24 8.35 -9.41
N GLN A 78 3.34 9.34 -9.52
CA GLN A 78 2.09 9.34 -8.75
C GLN A 78 1.13 8.23 -9.18
N TYR A 79 1.07 7.93 -10.48
CA TYR A 79 0.29 6.81 -10.98
C TYR A 79 0.82 5.47 -10.46
N ILE A 80 2.14 5.26 -10.50
CA ILE A 80 2.79 4.11 -9.87
C ILE A 80 2.44 4.03 -8.38
N GLY A 81 2.56 5.13 -7.64
CA GLY A 81 2.19 5.17 -6.23
C GLY A 81 0.71 4.85 -5.98
N LYS A 82 -0.20 5.21 -6.88
CA LYS A 82 -1.61 4.77 -6.81
C LYS A 82 -1.71 3.25 -6.97
N LEU A 83 -1.09 2.69 -8.01
CA LEU A 83 -1.09 1.23 -8.23
C LEU A 83 -0.54 0.49 -7.02
N MET A 84 0.57 0.95 -6.43
CA MET A 84 1.17 0.35 -5.25
C MET A 84 0.25 0.34 -4.02
N ARG A 85 -0.62 1.36 -3.85
CA ARG A 85 -1.57 1.39 -2.72
C ARG A 85 -2.74 0.42 -2.89
N ASP A 86 -3.03 0.06 -4.13
CA ASP A 86 -4.10 -0.88 -4.47
C ASP A 86 -3.60 -2.35 -4.43
N LEU A 87 -2.30 -2.55 -4.23
CA LEU A 87 -1.65 -3.86 -4.15
C LEU A 87 -1.26 -4.20 -2.70
N ASP A 88 -1.21 -5.51 -2.42
CA ASP A 88 -0.52 -6.01 -1.23
C ASP A 88 1.00 -5.90 -1.46
N THR A 89 1.61 -4.86 -0.90
CA THR A 89 3.04 -4.59 -1.10
C THR A 89 3.95 -5.53 -0.30
N ALA A 90 3.41 -6.34 0.62
CA ALA A 90 4.22 -7.21 1.48
C ALA A 90 5.07 -8.19 0.66
N GLN A 91 4.49 -8.83 -0.36
CA GLN A 91 5.21 -9.76 -1.24
C GLN A 91 6.28 -9.07 -2.08
N ILE A 92 6.03 -7.82 -2.49
CA ILE A 92 6.99 -7.02 -3.27
C ILE A 92 8.17 -6.63 -2.37
N GLU A 93 7.90 -6.20 -1.15
CA GLU A 93 8.91 -5.83 -0.16
C GLU A 93 9.80 -7.00 0.22
N GLU A 94 9.22 -8.18 0.45
CA GLU A 94 9.96 -9.41 0.72
C GLU A 94 10.84 -9.82 -0.48
N ALA A 95 10.26 -9.83 -1.68
CA ALA A 95 11.03 -10.15 -2.89
C ALA A 95 12.19 -9.16 -3.10
N LEU A 96 11.99 -7.87 -2.84
CA LEU A 96 13.05 -6.86 -2.90
C LEU A 96 14.14 -7.07 -1.83
N ALA A 97 13.79 -7.53 -0.64
CA ALA A 97 14.76 -7.85 0.40
C ALA A 97 15.70 -8.99 -0.03
N ASN A 98 15.17 -9.98 -0.76
CA ASN A 98 15.92 -11.13 -1.27
C ASN A 98 16.82 -10.83 -2.48
N LEU A 99 16.72 -9.63 -3.07
CA LEU A 99 17.56 -9.20 -4.19
C LEU A 99 18.88 -8.52 -3.77
N ARG A 100 19.01 -8.16 -2.49
CA ARG A 100 20.21 -7.56 -1.91
C ARG A 100 21.24 -8.61 -1.51
#